data_AF-A0A7C7KLI4-F1
#
_entry.id   AF-A0A7C7KLI4-F1
#
_cell.length_a   1.000
_cell.length_b   1.000
_cell.length_c   1.000
_cell.angle_alpha   90.00
_cell.angle_beta   90.00
_cell.angle_gamma   90.00
#
_symmetry.space_group_name_H-M   'P 1'
#
loop_
_entity.id
_entity.type
_entity.pdbx_description
1 polymer ?
#
loop_
_entity_poly.entity_id
_entity_poly.type
_entity_poly.pdbx_seq_one_letter_code
_entity_poly.pdbx_strand_id
1 'polypeptide(L)'
;MSEFSALSQEIWDMKYRLKAASGEPVDKTLGDSWRRIAVALAAAESDSTTRSSVEARFEDALRDFRFLPAGRIQAGAGSERNVTLFNCFVMGVIPDDIAGIFEHLKEAALTM
;
A
#
# COMPACT_ATOMS: atom_id res chain seq x y z
N MET A 1 6.09 -2.43 25.19
CA MET A 1 5.46 -2.30 23.86
C MET A 1 4.39 -1.24 24.00
N SER A 2 4.45 -0.12 23.25
CA SER A 2 3.37 0.86 23.32
C SER A 2 2.13 0.21 22.76
N GLU A 3 1.07 0.19 23.56
CA GLU A 3 -0.23 -0.32 23.17
C GLU A 3 -0.67 0.34 21.85
N PHE A 4 -1.14 -0.46 20.90
CA PHE A 4 -1.70 0.04 19.65
C PHE A 4 -2.91 0.91 20.02
N SER A 5 -2.76 2.22 19.93
CA SER A 5 -3.74 3.15 20.51
C SER A 5 -5.12 2.94 19.87
N ALA A 6 -6.19 3.23 20.64
CA ALA A 6 -7.56 3.12 20.14
C ALA A 6 -7.78 3.90 18.83
N LEU A 7 -7.19 5.10 18.72
CA LEU A 7 -7.23 5.91 17.50
C LEU A 7 -6.49 5.24 16.34
N SER A 8 -5.30 4.67 16.59
CA SER A 8 -4.55 3.95 15.55
C SER A 8 -5.32 2.73 15.05
N GLN A 9 -6.02 2.04 15.95
CA GLN A 9 -6.86 0.90 15.60
C GLN A 9 -8.09 1.30 14.77
N GLU A 10 -8.74 2.40 15.13
CA GLU A 10 -9.84 2.96 14.35
C GLU A 10 -9.39 3.36 12.94
N ILE A 11 -8.29 4.11 12.83
CA ILE A 11 -7.75 4.54 11.53
C ILE A 11 -7.33 3.34 10.68
N TRP A 12 -6.69 2.32 11.27
CA TRP A 12 -6.37 1.09 10.56
C TRP A 12 -7.62 0.40 10.03
N ASP A 13 -8.64 0.19 10.87
CA ASP A 13 -9.88 -0.47 10.45
C ASP A 13 -10.62 0.32 9.35
N MET A 14 -10.61 1.65 9.43
CA MET A 14 -11.28 2.53 8.47
C MET A 14 -10.54 2.67 7.14
N LYS A 15 -9.20 2.72 7.15
CA LYS A 15 -8.42 3.17 5.99
C LYS A 15 -7.53 2.10 5.37
N TYR A 16 -7.03 1.15 6.15
CA TYR A 16 -5.94 0.26 5.72
C TYR A 16 -6.26 -1.23 5.81
N ARG A 17 -7.18 -1.62 6.68
CA ARG A 17 -7.61 -3.00 6.86
C ARG A 17 -8.29 -3.51 5.59
N LEU A 18 -7.77 -4.60 5.02
CA LEU A 18 -8.40 -5.21 3.87
C LEU A 18 -9.75 -5.80 4.28
N LYS A 19 -10.80 -5.38 3.58
CA LYS A 19 -12.17 -5.87 3.71
C LYS A 19 -12.64 -6.38 2.35
N ALA A 20 -13.44 -7.44 2.37
CA ALA A 20 -14.13 -7.95 1.19
C ALA A 20 -15.14 -6.92 0.68
N ALA A 21 -15.68 -7.13 -0.52
CA ALA A 21 -16.71 -6.25 -1.09
C ALA A 21 -17.98 -6.20 -0.22
N SER A 22 -18.26 -7.24 0.56
CA SER A 22 -19.35 -7.28 1.56
C SER A 22 -19.09 -6.43 2.81
N GLY A 23 -17.88 -5.89 2.97
CA GLY A 23 -17.44 -5.17 4.17
C GLY A 23 -16.78 -6.06 5.23
N GLU A 24 -16.85 -7.38 5.09
CA GLU A 24 -16.26 -8.32 6.03
C GLU A 24 -14.72 -8.21 6.06
N PRO A 25 -14.09 -8.14 7.25
CA PRO A 25 -12.64 -8.12 7.36
C PRO A 25 -11.96 -9.36 6.80
N VAL A 26 -11.04 -9.15 5.86
CA VAL A 26 -10.11 -10.19 5.38
C VAL A 26 -8.90 -10.23 6.30
N ASP A 27 -8.27 -9.07 6.55
CA ASP A 27 -7.23 -8.95 7.57
C ASP A 27 -7.91 -8.95 8.95
N LYS A 28 -7.75 -10.02 9.74
CA LYS A 28 -8.40 -10.13 11.05
C LYS A 28 -7.65 -9.34 12.12
N THR A 29 -6.34 -9.26 11.96
CA THR A 29 -5.40 -8.60 12.86
C THR A 29 -4.45 -7.70 12.09
N LEU A 30 -3.76 -6.79 12.79
CA LEU A 30 -2.70 -5.99 12.17
C LEU A 30 -1.57 -6.87 11.62
N GLY A 31 -1.29 -8.00 12.26
CA GLY A 31 -0.32 -8.98 11.79
C GLY A 31 -0.70 -9.60 10.44
N ASP A 32 -2.00 -9.80 10.18
CA ASP A 32 -2.47 -10.26 8.87
C ASP A 32 -2.21 -9.21 7.79
N SER A 33 -2.42 -7.92 8.09
CA SER A 33 -2.06 -6.84 7.19
C SER A 33 -0.55 -6.81 6.89
N TRP A 34 0.30 -6.98 7.89
CA TRP A 34 1.75 -7.06 7.69
C TRP A 34 2.16 -8.24 6.82
N ARG A 35 1.60 -9.43 7.07
CA ARG A 35 1.86 -10.62 6.25
C ARG A 35 1.44 -10.42 4.81
N ARG A 36 0.23 -9.89 4.57
CA ARG A 36 -0.26 -9.59 3.22
C ARG A 36 0.68 -8.65 2.47
N ILE A 37 1.13 -7.57 3.12
CA ILE A 37 2.07 -6.61 2.53
C ILE A 37 3.42 -7.30 2.24
N ALA A 38 3.95 -8.07 3.19
CA ALA A 38 5.23 -8.76 3.03
C ALA A 38 5.22 -9.75 1.85
N VAL A 39 4.18 -10.58 1.75
CA VAL A 39 3.97 -11.52 0.62
C VAL A 39 3.90 -10.77 -0.70
N ALA A 40 3.11 -9.69 -0.76
CA ALA A 40 2.94 -8.91 -1.98
C ALA A 40 4.24 -8.23 -2.44
N LEU A 41 5.07 -7.73 -1.52
CA LEU A 41 6.36 -7.14 -1.85
C LEU A 41 7.38 -8.20 -2.29
N ALA A 42 7.41 -9.35 -1.63
CA ALA A 42 8.31 -10.45 -1.96
C ALA A 42 8.02 -11.06 -3.34
N ALA A 43 6.79 -10.96 -3.85
CA ALA A 43 6.39 -11.51 -5.13
C ALA A 43 7.19 -10.98 -6.34
N ALA A 44 7.90 -9.85 -6.20
CA ALA A 44 8.82 -9.34 -7.22
C ALA A 44 10.06 -10.24 -7.43
N GLU A 45 10.43 -11.05 -6.44
CA GLU A 45 11.59 -11.95 -6.53
C GLU A 45 11.25 -13.22 -7.32
N SER A 46 12.12 -13.59 -8.26
CA SER A 46 11.93 -14.77 -9.14
C SER A 46 12.21 -16.10 -8.44
N ASP A 47 13.26 -16.15 -7.62
CA ASP A 47 13.71 -17.36 -6.93
C ASP A 47 12.91 -17.61 -5.65
N SER A 48 12.48 -18.86 -5.42
CA SER A 48 11.62 -19.21 -4.29
C SER A 48 12.32 -19.11 -2.94
N THR A 49 13.61 -19.43 -2.89
CA THR A 49 14.41 -19.34 -1.66
C THR A 49 14.59 -17.88 -1.26
N THR A 50 14.94 -17.03 -2.23
CA THR A 50 15.10 -15.59 -2.07
C THR A 50 13.77 -14.96 -1.67
N ARG A 51 12.68 -15.27 -2.38
CA ARG A 51 11.32 -14.80 -2.07
C ARG A 51 10.93 -15.09 -0.62
N SER A 52 11.10 -16.33 -0.17
CA SER A 52 10.74 -16.72 1.21
C SER A 52 11.61 -16.00 2.25
N SER A 53 12.91 -15.82 1.95
CA SER A 53 13.84 -15.09 2.82
C SER A 53 13.47 -13.61 2.93
N VAL A 54 13.17 -12.94 1.81
CA VAL A 54 12.81 -11.51 1.83
C VAL A 54 11.42 -11.28 2.40
N GLU A 55 10.45 -12.18 2.18
CA GLU A 55 9.12 -12.13 2.80
C GLU A 55 9.24 -12.08 4.33
N ALA A 56 10.02 -12.99 4.92
CA ALA A 56 10.25 -13.02 6.35
C ALA A 56 10.92 -11.72 6.86
N ARG A 57 11.86 -11.16 6.08
CA ARG A 57 12.52 -9.88 6.42
C ARG A 57 11.57 -8.69 6.31
N PHE A 58 10.66 -8.69 5.34
CA PHE A 58 9.62 -7.65 5.22
C PHE A 58 8.62 -7.73 6.37
N GLU A 59 8.14 -8.93 6.74
CA GLU A 59 7.23 -9.09 7.88
C GLU A 59 7.91 -8.61 9.18
N ASP A 60 9.18 -8.95 9.40
CA ASP A 60 9.97 -8.48 10.56
C ASP A 60 10.18 -6.95 10.58
N ALA A 61 10.40 -6.34 9.41
CA ALA A 61 10.55 -4.90 9.29
C ALA A 61 9.23 -4.15 9.58
N LEU A 62 8.09 -4.71 9.21
CA LEU A 62 6.77 -4.10 9.47
C LEU A 62 6.32 -4.26 10.92
N ARG A 63 6.74 -5.35 11.56
CA ARG A 63 6.40 -5.68 12.95
C ARG A 63 6.85 -4.59 13.91
N ASP A 64 6.02 -4.37 14.93
CA ASP A 64 6.25 -3.36 15.98
C ASP A 64 6.51 -1.95 15.44
N PHE A 65 5.99 -1.65 14.24
CA PHE A 65 6.13 -0.35 13.58
C PHE A 65 7.58 0.08 13.31
N ARG A 66 8.53 -0.87 13.22
CA ARG A 66 9.94 -0.56 12.91
C ARG A 66 10.10 0.13 11.55
N PHE A 67 9.26 -0.24 10.59
CA PHE A 67 9.06 0.42 9.32
C PHE A 67 7.57 0.50 9.00
N LEU A 68 7.13 1.65 8.51
CA LEU A 68 5.72 1.93 8.23
C LEU A 68 5.60 2.45 6.79
N PRO A 69 5.15 1.62 5.83
CA PRO A 69 5.02 2.05 4.45
C PRO A 69 3.87 3.04 4.31
N ALA A 70 3.90 3.86 3.26
CA ALA A 70 2.86 4.84 3.01
C ALA A 70 1.49 4.20 2.73
N GLY A 71 0.41 4.98 2.93
CA GLY A 71 -0.96 4.49 2.98
C GLY A 71 -1.41 3.68 1.74
N ARG A 72 -1.00 4.09 0.53
CA ARG A 72 -1.34 3.34 -0.71
C ARG A 72 -0.77 1.92 -0.73
N ILE A 73 0.42 1.72 -0.15
CA ILE A 73 1.01 0.38 -0.02
C ILE A 73 0.22 -0.43 1.01
N GLN A 74 -0.11 0.16 2.16
CA GLN A 74 -0.85 -0.53 3.21
C GLN A 74 -2.22 -1.02 2.74
N ALA A 75 -2.98 -0.15 2.06
CA ALA A 75 -4.31 -0.47 1.56
C ALA A 75 -4.31 -1.32 0.27
N GLY A 76 -3.28 -1.17 -0.58
CA GLY A 76 -3.27 -1.75 -1.92
C GLY A 76 -2.51 -3.06 -2.08
N ALA A 77 -1.37 -3.24 -1.40
CA ALA A 77 -0.49 -4.37 -1.65
C ALA A 77 -1.18 -5.71 -1.31
N GLY A 78 -1.23 -6.65 -2.27
CA GLY A 78 -1.89 -7.94 -2.05
C GLY A 78 -3.41 -7.87 -1.87
N SER A 79 -4.06 -6.77 -2.29
CA SER A 79 -5.52 -6.63 -2.24
C SER A 79 -6.25 -7.14 -3.49
N GLU A 80 -5.51 -7.50 -4.54
CA GLU A 80 -6.02 -7.83 -5.89
C GLU A 80 -6.83 -6.71 -6.57
N ARG A 81 -6.93 -5.53 -5.95
CA ARG A 81 -7.59 -4.36 -6.51
C ARG A 81 -6.68 -3.71 -7.55
N ASN A 82 -7.26 -3.15 -8.60
CA ASN A 82 -6.53 -2.37 -9.60
C ASN A 82 -6.21 -0.97 -9.05
N VAL A 83 -5.16 -0.88 -8.24
CA VAL A 83 -4.67 0.36 -7.60
C VAL A 83 -3.17 0.49 -7.77
N THR A 84 -2.67 1.73 -7.74
CA THR A 84 -1.24 2.00 -7.72
C THR A 84 -0.67 1.98 -6.30
N LEU A 85 0.56 1.48 -6.15
CA LEU A 85 1.30 1.49 -4.90
C LEU A 85 2.21 2.72 -4.75
N PHE A 86 2.20 3.63 -5.72
CA PHE A 86 2.97 4.88 -5.68
C PHE A 86 2.13 6.03 -5.12
N ASN A 87 2.74 6.84 -4.24
CA ASN A 87 2.07 8.01 -3.65
C ASN A 87 2.43 9.31 -4.36
N CYS A 88 3.65 9.42 -4.87
CA CYS A 88 4.16 10.66 -5.44
C CYS A 88 4.31 10.49 -6.94
N PHE A 89 3.74 11.44 -7.69
CA PHE A 89 3.89 11.56 -9.13
C PHE A 89 4.43 12.95 -9.42
N VAL A 90 5.29 13.04 -10.43
CA VAL A 90 5.81 14.31 -10.93
C VAL A 90 5.32 14.40 -12.37
N MET A 91 4.55 15.43 -12.67
CA MET A 91 4.16 15.72 -14.05
C MET A 91 5.39 16.25 -14.81
N GLY A 92 5.46 15.93 -16.10
CA GLY A 92 6.52 16.43 -16.97
C GLY A 92 6.46 17.95 -17.17
N VAL A 93 7.22 18.44 -18.15
CA VAL A 93 7.14 19.86 -18.54
C VAL A 93 5.75 20.12 -19.11
N ILE A 94 5.00 21.02 -18.47
CA ILE A 94 3.69 21.47 -18.97
C ILE A 94 3.94 22.53 -20.05
N PRO A 95 3.49 22.31 -21.30
CA PRO A 95 3.60 23.33 -22.34
C PRO A 95 2.85 24.60 -21.94
N ASP A 96 3.40 25.76 -22.29
CA ASP A 96 2.79 27.07 -22.02
C ASP A 96 1.70 27.39 -23.08
N ASP A 97 0.72 26.49 -23.19
CA ASP A 97 -0.46 26.66 -24.00
C ASP A 97 -1.66 25.93 -23.36
N ILE A 98 -2.88 26.33 -23.77
CA ILE A 98 -4.11 25.80 -23.19
C ILE A 98 -4.25 24.29 -23.43
N ALA A 99 -3.84 23.79 -24.60
CA ALA A 99 -3.96 22.36 -24.90
C ALA A 99 -3.04 21.53 -23.98
N GLY A 100 -1.81 21.98 -23.76
CA GLY A 100 -0.85 21.38 -22.85
C GLY A 100 -1.33 21.35 -21.40
N ILE A 101 -1.92 22.46 -20.91
CA ILE A 101 -2.52 22.51 -19.56
C ILE A 101 -3.63 21.46 -19.40
N PHE A 102 -4.55 21.36 -20.36
CA PHE A 102 -5.67 20.41 -20.26
C PHE A 102 -5.24 18.95 -20.40
N GLU A 103 -4.23 18.64 -21.21
CA GLU A 103 -3.70 17.27 -21.29
C GLU A 103 -3.05 16.85 -19.97
N HIS A 104 -2.23 17.71 -19.36
CA HIS A 104 -1.64 17.38 -18.05
C HIS A 104 -2.65 17.36 -16.90
N LEU A 105 -3.72 18.16 -16.97
CA LEU A 105 -4.85 18.03 -16.03
C LEU A 105 -5.50 16.65 -16.12
N LYS A 106 -5.68 16.13 -17.34
CA LYS A 106 -6.18 14.78 -17.57
C LYS A 106 -5.20 13.73 -17.02
N GLU A 107 -3.90 13.87 -17.23
CA GLU A 107 -2.90 12.97 -16.63
C GLU A 107 -2.93 12.98 -15.10
N ALA A 108 -3.04 14.17 -14.49
CA ALA A 108 -3.17 14.32 -13.04
C ALA A 108 -4.40 13.58 -12.51
N ALA A 109 -5.54 13.70 -13.20
CA ALA A 109 -6.76 12.99 -12.83
C ALA A 109 -6.64 11.46 -12.86
N LEU A 110 -5.76 10.89 -13.69
CA LEU A 110 -5.53 9.45 -13.76
C LEU A 110 -4.64 8.91 -12.62
N THR A 111 -3.88 9.78 -11.96
CA THR A 111 -2.93 9.39 -10.90
C THR A 111 -3.44 9.62 -9.47
N MET A 112 -4.54 10.39 -9.33
CA MET A 112 -5.22 10.72 -8.07
C MET A 112 -6.02 9.55 -7.47
#